data_AF-A0A1W1Z7E9-F1
#
_entry.id   AF-A0A1W1Z7E9-F1
#
_cell.length_a   1.000
_cell.length_b   1.000
_cell.length_c   1.000
_cell.angle_alpha   90.00
_cell.angle_beta   90.00
_cell.angle_gamma   90.00
#
_symmetry.space_group_name_H-M   'P 1'
#
loop_
_entity.id
_entity.type
_entity.pdbx_description
1 polymer ?
#
loop_
_entity_poly.entity_id
_entity_poly.type
_entity_poly.pdbx_seq_one_letter_code
_entity_poly.pdbx_strand_id
1 'polypeptide(L)'
;MFYEAIYQPRNEDKLSDKAKKFIGRLIAIQDGGQEETAPGKSQVVYIASPNIGIIPNTDLENITSIPNTKWTALSKLNAQDQE
;
A
#
# COMPACT_ATOMS: atom_id res chain seq x y z
N MET A 1 7.47 -8.14 -7.09
CA MET A 1 8.52 -7.78 -6.09
C MET A 1 7.84 -7.31 -4.80
N PHE A 2 8.53 -7.37 -3.66
CA PHE A 2 7.99 -6.99 -2.34
C PHE A 2 8.63 -5.72 -1.83
N TYR A 3 7.82 -4.87 -1.20
CA TYR A 3 8.25 -3.59 -0.66
C TYR A 3 7.60 -3.32 0.69
N GLU A 4 8.22 -2.47 1.48
CA GLU A 4 7.59 -1.76 2.60
C GLU A 4 7.43 -0.30 2.20
N ALA A 5 6.32 0.30 2.60
CA ALA A 5 6.08 1.72 2.42
C ALA A 5 5.21 2.26 3.55
N ILE A 6 5.27 3.55 3.80
CA ILE A 6 4.37 4.23 4.71
C ILE A 6 3.13 4.64 3.91
N TYR A 7 1.96 4.21 4.36
CA TYR A 7 0.71 4.64 3.72
C TYR A 7 0.38 6.07 4.12
N GLN A 8 0.49 6.99 3.18
CA GLN A 8 0.25 8.41 3.41
C GLN A 8 -0.51 9.01 2.24
N PRO A 9 -1.83 8.71 2.17
CA PRO A 9 -2.66 9.16 1.08
C PRO A 9 -2.80 10.69 1.10
N ARG A 10 -2.71 11.31 -0.08
CA ARG A 10 -2.87 12.77 -0.19
C ARG A 10 -4.32 13.22 -0.04
N ASN A 11 -5.27 12.30 -0.24
CA ASN A 11 -6.68 12.61 -0.25
C ASN A 11 -7.46 11.59 0.57
N GLU A 12 -7.69 11.91 1.83
CA GLU A 12 -8.35 11.03 2.80
C GLU A 12 -9.86 10.90 2.55
N ASP A 13 -10.45 11.84 1.81
CA ASP A 13 -11.90 11.96 1.62
C ASP A 13 -12.51 10.77 0.88
N LYS A 14 -11.74 10.14 -0.02
CA LYS A 14 -12.17 8.99 -0.84
C LYS A 14 -11.79 7.63 -0.25
N LEU A 15 -11.20 7.61 0.94
CA LEU A 15 -10.72 6.38 1.55
C LEU A 15 -11.77 5.71 2.40
N SER A 16 -11.84 4.38 2.31
CA SER A 16 -12.61 3.58 3.25
C SER A 16 -12.03 3.72 4.66
N ASP A 17 -12.88 3.64 5.69
CA ASP A 17 -12.48 3.67 7.11
C ASP A 17 -11.33 2.70 7.43
N LYS A 18 -11.30 1.54 6.77
CA LYS A 18 -10.19 0.58 6.91
C LYS A 18 -8.86 1.17 6.44
N ALA A 19 -8.82 1.79 5.27
CA ALA A 19 -7.60 2.40 4.74
C ALA A 19 -7.14 3.56 5.64
N LYS A 20 -8.08 4.36 6.16
CA LYS A 20 -7.76 5.46 7.10
C LYS A 20 -7.00 5.01 8.34
N LYS A 21 -7.28 3.80 8.86
CA LYS A 21 -6.54 3.23 10.01
C LYS A 21 -5.05 2.97 9.74
N PHE A 22 -4.68 2.83 8.47
CA PHE A 22 -3.30 2.59 8.05
C PHE A 22 -2.52 3.87 7.75
N ILE A 23 -3.16 5.06 7.82
CA ILE A 23 -2.48 6.33 7.53
C ILE A 23 -1.33 6.54 8.52
N GLY A 24 -0.15 6.87 7.99
CA GLY A 24 1.09 7.03 8.74
C GLY A 24 1.72 5.72 9.21
N ARG A 25 1.18 4.56 8.81
CA ARG A 25 1.72 3.25 9.20
C ARG A 25 2.54 2.63 8.10
N LEU A 26 3.54 1.85 8.51
CA LEU A 26 4.33 1.01 7.63
C LEU A 26 3.49 -0.20 7.20
N ILE A 27 3.27 -0.34 5.90
CA ILE A 27 2.48 -1.40 5.29
C ILE A 27 3.31 -2.25 4.33
N ALA A 28 3.00 -3.54 4.29
CA ALA A 28 3.56 -4.46 3.33
C ALA A 28 2.85 -4.29 1.99
N ILE A 29 3.61 -3.99 0.93
CA ILE A 29 3.07 -3.85 -0.41
C ILE A 29 3.82 -4.76 -1.38
N GLN A 30 3.16 -5.15 -2.45
CA GLN A 30 3.76 -5.87 -3.56
C GLN A 30 3.51 -5.11 -4.85
N ASP A 31 4.35 -5.37 -5.85
CA ASP A 31 4.19 -4.82 -7.19
C ASP A 31 2.78 -5.11 -7.73
N GLY A 32 2.04 -4.07 -8.09
CA GLY A 32 0.69 -4.16 -8.67
C GLY A 32 0.65 -3.81 -10.16
N GLY A 33 1.79 -3.41 -10.75
CA GLY A 33 1.89 -3.00 -12.14
C GLY A 33 1.55 -1.53 -12.37
N GLN A 34 0.99 -1.23 -13.54
CA GLN A 34 0.55 0.11 -13.93
C GLN A 34 -0.94 0.09 -14.21
N GLU A 35 -1.67 1.05 -13.64
CA GLU A 35 -3.10 1.25 -13.90
C GLU A 35 -3.31 2.57 -14.63
N GLU A 36 -4.15 2.55 -15.66
CA GLU A 36 -4.56 3.77 -16.37
C GLU A 36 -5.57 4.55 -15.50
N THR A 37 -5.15 5.71 -15.01
CA THR A 37 -6.01 6.58 -14.19
C THR A 37 -6.83 7.56 -15.02
N ALA A 38 -6.31 7.93 -16.19
CA ALA A 38 -6.97 8.80 -17.14
C ALA A 38 -6.45 8.49 -18.55
N PRO A 39 -7.15 8.89 -19.62
CA PRO A 39 -6.71 8.65 -20.98
C PRO A 39 -5.27 9.14 -21.21
N GLY A 40 -4.35 8.22 -21.47
CA GLY A 40 -2.93 8.52 -21.68
C GLY A 40 -2.12 8.82 -20.41
N LYS A 41 -2.68 8.56 -19.22
CA LYS A 41 -1.97 8.66 -17.93
C LYS A 41 -2.04 7.33 -17.19
N SER A 42 -0.93 6.60 -17.23
CA SER A 42 -0.71 5.42 -16.42
C SER A 42 0.06 5.80 -15.16
N GLN A 43 -0.33 5.25 -14.02
CA GLN A 43 0.41 5.40 -12.77
C GLN A 43 0.81 4.03 -12.24
N VAL A 44 1.94 3.97 -11.55
CA VAL A 44 2.38 2.76 -10.86
C VAL A 44 1.48 2.55 -9.66
N VAL A 45 0.99 1.32 -9.52
CA VAL A 45 0.14 0.90 -8.42
C VAL A 45 0.76 -0.29 -7.69
N TYR A 46 0.45 -0.40 -6.41
CA TYR A 46 0.93 -1.45 -5.52
C TYR A 46 -0.25 -2.13 -4.85
N ILE A 47 -0.12 -3.41 -4.56
CA ILE A 47 -1.14 -4.19 -3.84
C ILE A 47 -0.71 -4.26 -2.39
N ALA A 48 -1.55 -3.76 -1.48
CA ALA A 48 -1.24 -3.70 -0.06
C ALA A 48 -1.82 -4.89 0.72
N SER A 49 -1.01 -5.42 1.64
CA SER A 49 -1.32 -6.59 2.43
C SER A 49 -1.41 -6.29 3.93
N PRO A 50 -2.45 -6.79 4.62
CA PRO A 50 -3.58 -7.56 4.11
C PRO A 50 -4.81 -6.68 3.79
N ASN A 51 -5.37 -6.86 2.59
CA ASN A 51 -6.70 -6.37 2.19
C ASN A 51 -6.96 -4.85 2.33
N ILE A 52 -5.93 -4.01 2.12
CA ILE A 52 -6.15 -2.55 1.95
C ILE A 52 -6.59 -2.25 0.50
N GLY A 53 -6.18 -3.09 -0.46
CA GLY A 53 -6.53 -2.97 -1.87
C GLY A 53 -5.33 -2.52 -2.72
N ILE A 54 -5.65 -1.93 -3.88
CA ILE A 54 -4.66 -1.34 -4.78
C ILE A 54 -4.42 0.11 -4.33
N ILE A 55 -3.16 0.45 -4.09
CA ILE A 55 -2.73 1.78 -3.64
C ILE A 55 -1.81 2.37 -4.71
N PRO A 56 -2.08 3.59 -5.18
CA PRO A 56 -1.20 4.25 -6.13
C PRO A 56 0.10 4.68 -5.46
N ASN A 57 1.19 4.72 -6.23
CA ASN A 57 2.49 5.20 -5.78
C ASN A 57 2.43 6.60 -5.12
N THR A 58 1.47 7.43 -5.53
CA THR A 58 1.28 8.79 -5.00
C THR A 58 0.80 8.84 -3.55
N ASP A 59 0.23 7.76 -3.04
CA ASP A 59 -0.29 7.63 -1.67
C ASP A 59 0.66 6.86 -0.76
N LEU A 60 1.88 6.59 -1.23
CA LEU A 60 2.91 5.84 -0.52
C LEU A 60 4.15 6.70 -0.35
N GLU A 61 4.73 6.67 0.84
CA GLU A 61 6.00 7.33 1.15
C GLU A 61 7.04 6.31 1.58
N ASN A 62 8.32 6.64 1.35
CA ASN A 62 9.46 5.84 1.80
C ASN A 62 9.47 4.37 1.31
N ILE A 63 9.09 4.17 0.05
CA ILE A 63 9.01 2.84 -0.58
C ILE A 63 10.40 2.19 -0.63
N THR A 64 10.56 1.08 0.06
CA THR A 64 11.83 0.35 0.17
C THR A 64 11.63 -1.11 -0.23
N SER A 65 12.55 -1.64 -1.03
CA SER A 65 12.52 -3.05 -1.45
C SER A 65 12.91 -3.96 -0.29
N ILE A 66 12.11 -4.98 -0.03
CA ILE A 66 12.34 -5.90 1.10
C ILE A 66 12.31 -7.36 0.66
N PRO A 67 13.02 -8.26 1.38
CA PRO A 67 12.90 -9.69 1.16
C PRO A 67 11.53 -10.22 1.59
N ASN A 68 11.11 -11.34 0.98
CA ASN A 68 9.83 -12.01 1.26
C ASN A 68 9.62 -12.32 2.76
N THR A 69 10.70 -12.65 3.49
CA THR A 69 10.64 -12.92 4.93
C THR A 69 10.18 -11.70 5.73
N LYS A 70 10.71 -10.51 5.40
CA LYS A 70 10.31 -9.25 6.04
C LYS A 70 8.91 -8.84 5.62
N TRP A 71 8.58 -9.02 4.34
CA TRP A 71 7.23 -8.75 3.82
C TRP A 71 6.17 -9.60 4.52
N THR A 72 6.43 -10.89 4.70
CA THR A 72 5.51 -11.81 5.40
C THR A 72 5.31 -11.40 6.86
N ALA A 73 6.38 -10.99 7.54
CA ALA A 73 6.30 -10.51 8.93
C ALA A 73 5.47 -9.22 9.03
N LEU A 74 5.72 -8.27 8.14
CA LEU A 74 5.00 -7.00 8.09
C LEU A 74 3.53 -7.21 7.71
N SER A 75 3.24 -8.06 6.73
CA SER A 75 1.87 -8.42 6.35
C SER A 75 1.10 -9.09 7.47
N LYS A 76 1.75 -9.90 8.31
CA LYS A 76 1.11 -10.48 9.51
C LYS A 76 0.85 -9.41 10.57
N LEU A 77 1.80 -8.51 10.81
CA LEU A 77 1.63 -7.38 11.72
C LEU A 77 0.47 -6.48 11.29
N ASN A 78 0.37 -6.18 9.99
CA ASN A 78 -0.73 -5.40 9.42
C ASN A 78 -2.07 -6.17 9.44
N ALA A 79 -2.06 -7.52 9.52
CA ALA A 79 -3.25 -8.35 9.67
C ALA A 79 -3.84 -8.29 11.07
N GLN A 80 -2.98 -8.36 12.07
CA GLN A 80 -3.38 -8.40 13.48
C GLN A 80 -4.00 -7.07 13.94
N ASP A 81 -3.72 -5.97 13.24
CA ASP A 81 -4.34 -4.66 13.52
C ASP A 81 -5.79 -4.55 12.99
N GLN A 82 -6.30 -5.58 12.31
CA GLN A 82 -7.70 -5.65 11.85
C GLN A 82 -8.64 -6.37 12.82
N GLU A 83 -8.14 -6.93 13.93
CA GLU A 83 -8.93 -7.62 14.97
C GLU A 83 -9.42 -6.68 16.09
#